data_AF-A0A239TXB4-F1
#
_entry.id   AF-A0A239TXB4-F1
#
_cell.length_a   1.000
_cell.length_b   1.000
_cell.length_c   1.000
_cell.angle_alpha   90.00
_cell.angle_beta   90.00
_cell.angle_gamma   90.00
#
_symmetry.space_group_name_H-M   'P 1'
#
loop_
_entity.id
_entity.type
_entity.pdbx_description
1 polymer ?
#
loop_
_entity_poly.entity_id
_entity_poly.type
_entity_poly.pdbx_seq_one_letter_code
_entity_poly.pdbx_strand_id
1 'polypeptide(L)'
;MNRNTKTIVSIASIIIIFFVISLIVYFIGSPIAKSVILKAGGINYSEWVKHYSGLVRVMGILSCLLTLLWYILTRFVIKIVYPTIVGRRSLWCLIGIINILLCIIVPFIYSIIDSKSPMSFAICLLFIVFFGVIGYYVCSVLFTPANYKYTPIGAIKIRKMKGGITK
;
A
#
# COMPACT_ATOMS: atom_id res chain seq x y z
N MET A 1 -11.23 26.42 2.18
CA MET A 1 -9.93 25.86 1.71
C MET A 1 -9.97 25.65 0.20
N ASN A 2 -9.07 26.27 -0.56
CA ASN A 2 -9.03 26.20 -2.03
C ASN A 2 -8.71 24.75 -2.51
N ARG A 3 -9.15 24.41 -3.73
CA ARG A 3 -8.99 23.09 -4.36
C ARG A 3 -7.52 22.63 -4.38
N ASN A 4 -6.60 23.55 -4.67
CA ASN A 4 -5.16 23.25 -4.71
C ASN A 4 -4.61 22.88 -3.34
N THR A 5 -4.97 23.62 -2.30
CA THR A 5 -4.60 23.33 -0.91
C THR A 5 -5.12 21.95 -0.49
N LYS A 6 -6.36 21.58 -0.89
CA LYS A 6 -6.89 20.22 -0.63
C LYS A 6 -6.07 19.14 -1.35
N THR A 7 -5.54 19.40 -2.55
CA THR A 7 -4.66 18.43 -3.25
C THR A 7 -3.37 18.22 -2.49
N ILE A 8 -2.71 19.31 -2.14
CA ILE A 8 -1.39 19.29 -1.48
C ILE A 8 -1.50 18.55 -0.15
N VAL A 9 -2.54 18.85 0.65
CA VAL A 9 -2.77 18.18 1.93
C VAL A 9 -3.01 16.67 1.75
N SER A 10 -3.75 16.24 0.74
CA SER A 10 -3.95 14.81 0.47
C SER A 10 -2.65 14.11 0.08
N ILE A 11 -1.85 14.73 -0.82
CA ILE A 11 -0.57 14.16 -1.26
C ILE A 11 0.38 14.04 -0.07
N ALA A 12 0.53 15.11 0.71
CA ALA A 12 1.36 15.10 1.92
C ALA A 12 0.90 14.02 2.92
N SER A 13 -0.41 13.90 3.14
CA SER A 13 -0.97 12.87 4.03
C SER A 13 -0.68 11.45 3.56
N ILE A 14 -0.78 11.16 2.26
CA ILE A 14 -0.44 9.84 1.68
C ILE A 14 1.04 9.53 1.95
N ILE A 15 1.93 10.49 1.69
CA ILE A 15 3.37 10.34 1.93
C ILE A 15 3.65 10.04 3.41
N ILE A 16 3.03 10.80 4.33
CA ILE A 16 3.19 10.61 5.78
C ILE A 16 2.70 9.22 6.21
N ILE A 17 1.57 8.75 5.68
CA ILE A 17 1.05 7.41 6.02
C ILE A 17 2.02 6.32 5.55
N PHE A 18 2.53 6.40 4.33
CA PHE A 18 3.51 5.41 3.86
C PHE A 18 4.83 5.48 4.62
N PHE A 19 5.24 6.67 5.08
CA PHE A 19 6.39 6.81 5.97
C PHE A 19 6.14 6.10 7.31
N VAL A 20 4.99 6.33 7.95
CA VAL A 20 4.61 5.66 9.21
C VAL A 20 4.51 4.14 9.03
N ILE A 21 3.90 3.67 7.93
CA ILE A 21 3.82 2.25 7.61
C ILE A 21 5.21 1.65 7.43
N SER A 22 6.11 2.35 6.75
CA SER A 22 7.50 1.89 6.58
C SER A 22 8.22 1.75 7.92
N LEU A 23 8.00 2.68 8.86
CA LEU A 23 8.53 2.57 10.22
C LEU A 23 7.96 1.35 10.95
N ILE A 24 6.64 1.16 10.93
CA ILE A 24 5.97 0.02 11.56
C ILE A 24 6.52 -1.30 11.00
N VAL A 25 6.59 -1.41 9.68
CA VAL A 25 7.12 -2.58 8.98
C VAL A 25 8.56 -2.86 9.40
N TYR A 26 9.41 -1.83 9.44
CA TYR A 26 10.80 -1.96 9.87
C TYR A 26 10.92 -2.52 11.30
N PHE A 27 10.17 -1.95 12.25
CA PHE A 27 10.22 -2.38 13.65
C PHE A 27 9.63 -3.78 13.88
N ILE A 28 8.63 -4.20 13.11
CA ILE A 28 8.04 -5.55 13.23
C ILE A 28 8.92 -6.60 12.53
N GLY A 29 9.47 -6.29 11.35
CA GLY A 29 10.26 -7.25 10.58
C GLY A 29 11.66 -7.50 11.15
N SER A 30 12.24 -6.53 11.84
CA SER A 30 13.58 -6.65 12.45
C SER A 30 13.68 -7.80 13.49
N PRO A 31 12.74 -7.95 14.45
CA PRO A 31 12.68 -9.10 15.36
C PRO A 31 12.44 -10.44 14.65
N ILE A 32 11.55 -10.47 13.65
CA ILE A 32 11.25 -11.67 12.87
C ILE A 32 12.54 -12.18 12.22
N ALA A 33 13.32 -11.29 11.63
CA ALA A 33 14.56 -11.65 10.99
C ALA A 33 15.67 -12.04 11.96
N LYS A 34 15.77 -11.42 13.14
CA LYS A 34 16.70 -11.87 14.19
C LYS A 34 16.49 -13.36 14.49
N SER A 35 15.23 -13.80 14.57
CA SER A 35 14.90 -15.21 14.83
C SER A 35 15.25 -16.15 13.67
N VAL A 36 15.16 -15.67 12.42
CA VAL A 36 15.48 -16.44 11.21
C VAL A 36 17.00 -16.54 10.99
N ILE A 37 17.74 -15.46 11.21
CA ILE A 37 19.21 -15.40 11.02
C ILE A 37 19.93 -16.20 12.10
N LEU A 38 19.50 -16.12 13.36
CA LEU A 38 20.05 -16.94 14.44
C LEU A 38 19.90 -18.44 14.15
N LYS A 39 18.84 -18.84 13.43
CA LYS A 39 18.64 -20.23 12.99
C LYS A 39 19.47 -20.60 11.77
N ALA A 40 19.79 -19.65 10.90
CA ALA A 40 20.47 -19.88 9.63
C ALA A 40 22.01 -19.80 9.71
N GLY A 41 22.59 -19.34 10.82
CA GLY A 41 24.03 -19.41 11.11
C GLY A 41 24.97 -18.63 10.19
N GLY A 42 24.46 -17.87 9.21
CA GLY A 42 25.27 -17.42 8.07
C GLY A 42 25.55 -15.92 7.92
N ILE A 43 24.83 -15.02 8.60
CA ILE A 43 24.94 -13.57 8.35
C ILE A 43 24.98 -12.77 9.66
N ASN A 44 25.85 -11.76 9.74
CA ASN A 44 25.86 -10.83 10.86
C ASN A 44 24.56 -9.99 10.85
N TYR A 45 23.81 -10.00 11.95
CA TYR A 45 22.54 -9.30 12.09
C TYR A 45 22.61 -7.82 11.66
N SER A 46 23.73 -7.15 11.93
CA SER A 46 23.90 -5.74 11.54
C SER A 46 23.95 -5.52 10.03
N GLU A 47 24.48 -6.46 9.24
CA GLU A 47 24.53 -6.36 7.78
C GLU A 47 23.12 -6.58 7.23
N TRP A 48 22.45 -7.65 7.68
CA TRP A 48 21.08 -7.94 7.27
C TRP A 48 20.10 -6.79 7.55
N VAL A 49 20.17 -6.15 8.73
CA VAL A 49 19.29 -5.01 9.08
C VAL A 49 19.48 -3.84 8.11
N LYS A 50 20.69 -3.57 7.64
CA LYS A 50 20.94 -2.52 6.63
C LYS A 50 20.22 -2.84 5.33
N HIS A 51 20.38 -4.06 4.81
CA HIS A 51 19.73 -4.52 3.59
C HIS A 51 18.20 -4.52 3.72
N TYR A 52 17.67 -5.00 4.85
CA TYR A 52 16.25 -4.96 5.15
C TYR A 52 15.72 -3.51 5.20
N SER A 53 16.43 -2.60 5.86
CA SER A 53 16.03 -1.19 5.91
C SER A 53 15.98 -0.56 4.52
N GLY A 54 16.90 -0.93 3.63
CA GLY A 54 16.90 -0.52 2.23
C GLY A 54 15.68 -1.04 1.49
N LEU A 55 15.39 -2.33 1.63
CA LEU A 55 14.22 -2.97 1.03
C LEU A 55 12.89 -2.33 1.49
N VAL A 56 12.74 -2.08 2.79
CA VAL A 56 11.54 -1.42 3.35
C VAL A 56 11.35 -0.02 2.75
N ARG A 57 12.43 0.75 2.56
CA ARG A 57 12.36 2.07 1.91
C ARG A 57 11.93 1.97 0.45
N VAL A 58 12.52 1.05 -0.30
CA VAL A 58 12.15 0.82 -1.71
C VAL A 58 10.68 0.46 -1.83
N MET A 59 10.20 -0.47 -1.01
CA MET A 59 8.79 -0.86 -0.99
C MET A 59 7.86 0.28 -0.58
N GLY A 60 8.21 1.02 0.47
CA GLY A 60 7.44 2.19 0.90
C GLY A 60 7.31 3.23 -0.22
N ILE A 61 8.39 3.50 -0.96
CA ILE A 61 8.39 4.44 -2.09
C ILE A 61 7.51 3.91 -3.23
N LEU A 62 7.70 2.64 -3.65
CA LEU A 62 6.94 2.05 -4.76
C LEU A 62 5.43 2.03 -4.48
N SER A 63 5.03 1.56 -3.29
CA SER A 63 3.62 1.53 -2.91
C SER A 63 3.02 2.93 -2.72
N CYS A 64 3.81 3.89 -2.23
CA CYS A 64 3.40 5.29 -2.16
C CYS A 64 3.16 5.87 -3.57
N LEU A 65 4.10 5.67 -4.50
CA LEU A 65 3.96 6.12 -5.89
C LEU A 65 2.73 5.51 -6.57
N LEU A 66 2.48 4.22 -6.36
CA LEU A 66 1.30 3.54 -6.91
C LEU A 66 -0.01 4.11 -6.36
N THR A 67 -0.02 4.45 -5.07
CA THR A 67 -1.17 5.05 -4.40
C THR A 67 -1.39 6.49 -4.87
N LEU A 68 -0.32 7.27 -5.05
CA LEU A 68 -0.37 8.61 -5.62
C LEU A 68 -0.84 8.58 -7.07
N LEU A 69 -0.39 7.61 -7.87
CA LEU A 69 -0.87 7.38 -9.22
C LEU A 69 -2.37 7.16 -9.23
N TRP A 70 -2.88 6.27 -8.37
CA TRP A 70 -4.33 6.08 -8.22
C TRP A 70 -5.04 7.39 -7.85
N TYR A 71 -4.54 8.11 -6.84
CA TYR A 71 -5.10 9.38 -6.43
C TYR A 71 -5.17 10.40 -7.59
N ILE A 72 -4.09 10.58 -8.34
CA ILE A 72 -4.02 11.49 -9.49
C ILE A 72 -5.02 11.06 -10.58
N LEU A 73 -5.05 9.77 -10.91
CA LEU A 73 -6.00 9.20 -11.87
C LEU A 73 -7.44 9.52 -11.48
N THR A 74 -7.81 9.28 -10.21
CA THR A 74 -9.18 9.57 -9.73
C THR A 74 -9.55 11.04 -9.71
N ARG A 75 -8.55 11.94 -9.55
CA ARG A 75 -8.78 13.37 -9.38
C ARG A 75 -8.75 14.17 -10.68
N PHE A 76 -7.91 13.79 -11.63
CA PHE A 76 -7.64 14.58 -12.84
C PHE A 76 -8.03 13.90 -14.14
N VAL A 77 -7.78 12.59 -14.25
CA VAL A 77 -7.99 11.85 -15.50
C VAL A 77 -9.41 11.29 -15.58
N ILE A 78 -9.86 10.68 -14.49
CA ILE A 78 -11.13 9.96 -14.46
C ILE A 78 -12.21 10.89 -13.90
N LYS A 79 -12.87 11.69 -14.75
CA LYS A 79 -14.05 12.49 -14.37
C LYS A 79 -15.24 11.56 -14.08
N ILE A 80 -15.62 11.35 -12.82
CA ILE A 80 -16.84 10.59 -12.45
C ILE A 80 -18.02 11.53 -12.27
N VAL A 81 -19.09 11.29 -13.04
CA VAL A 81 -20.41 11.89 -12.86
C VAL A 81 -21.33 11.00 -11.98
N TYR A 82 -21.14 9.67 -11.98
CA TYR A 82 -22.00 8.72 -11.24
C TYR A 82 -21.24 7.60 -10.48
N PRO A 83 -21.63 7.26 -9.23
CA PRO A 83 -20.97 6.27 -8.37
C PRO A 83 -21.20 4.79 -8.73
N THR A 84 -22.02 4.50 -9.75
CA THR A 84 -22.46 3.14 -10.13
C THR A 84 -21.64 2.49 -11.25
N ILE A 85 -20.64 3.17 -11.80
CA ILE A 85 -19.88 2.65 -12.96
C ILE A 85 -18.91 1.54 -12.51
N VAL A 86 -19.23 0.29 -12.87
CA VAL A 86 -18.50 -0.95 -12.52
C VAL A 86 -17.06 -0.94 -13.05
N GLY A 87 -16.81 -0.41 -14.25
CA GLY A 87 -15.49 -0.42 -14.92
C GLY A 87 -14.39 0.42 -14.26
N ARG A 88 -14.71 1.22 -13.23
CA ARG A 88 -13.71 2.02 -12.50
C ARG A 88 -13.27 1.37 -11.19
N ARG A 89 -14.04 0.37 -10.74
CA ARG A 89 -13.69 -0.50 -9.59
C ARG A 89 -12.66 -1.54 -9.99
N SER A 90 -12.76 -2.07 -11.22
CA SER A 90 -11.75 -2.95 -11.78
C SER A 90 -10.38 -2.29 -11.85
N LEU A 91 -10.29 -0.98 -12.16
CA LEU A 91 -9.03 -0.23 -12.14
C LEU A 91 -8.44 -0.08 -10.72
N TRP A 92 -9.27 0.19 -9.71
CA TRP A 92 -8.82 0.20 -8.31
C TRP A 92 -8.29 -1.17 -7.90
N CYS A 93 -9.05 -2.24 -8.18
CA CYS A 93 -8.62 -3.62 -7.90
C CYS A 93 -7.34 -3.97 -8.67
N LEU A 94 -7.22 -3.55 -9.94
CA LEU A 94 -6.04 -3.80 -10.77
C LEU A 94 -4.79 -3.16 -10.16
N ILE A 95 -4.89 -1.89 -9.74
CA ILE A 95 -3.77 -1.20 -9.06
C ILE A 95 -3.46 -1.87 -7.72
N GLY A 96 -4.47 -2.28 -6.95
CA GLY A 96 -4.28 -3.05 -5.73
C GLY A 96 -3.56 -4.38 -5.97
N ILE A 97 -3.94 -5.12 -7.01
CA ILE A 97 -3.29 -6.37 -7.41
C ILE A 97 -1.84 -6.11 -7.82
N ILE A 98 -1.57 -5.07 -8.61
CA ILE A 98 -0.21 -4.67 -8.97
C ILE A 98 0.61 -4.37 -7.71
N ASN A 99 0.05 -3.68 -6.72
CA ASN A 99 0.74 -3.41 -5.46
C ASN A 99 1.06 -4.69 -4.69
N ILE A 100 0.12 -5.64 -4.62
CA ILE A 100 0.33 -6.95 -3.99
C ILE A 100 1.43 -7.73 -4.72
N LEU A 101 1.41 -7.74 -6.06
CA LEU A 101 2.45 -8.38 -6.86
C LEU A 101 3.83 -7.74 -6.60
N LEU A 102 3.92 -6.42 -6.48
CA LEU A 102 5.16 -5.74 -6.09
C LEU A 102 5.65 -6.17 -4.71
N CYS A 103 4.75 -6.35 -3.73
CA CYS A 103 5.08 -6.83 -2.39
C CYS A 103 5.67 -8.25 -2.37
N ILE A 104 5.47 -9.03 -3.43
CA ILE A 104 6.03 -10.38 -3.60
C ILE A 104 7.30 -10.30 -4.43
N ILE A 105 7.21 -9.73 -5.63
CA ILE A 105 8.27 -9.75 -6.63
C ILE A 105 9.51 -8.97 -6.17
N VAL A 106 9.33 -7.79 -5.56
CA VAL A 106 10.46 -6.92 -5.20
C VAL A 106 11.36 -7.56 -4.14
N PRO A 107 10.84 -8.13 -3.03
CA PRO A 107 11.67 -8.88 -2.07
C PRO A 107 12.43 -10.05 -2.70
N PHE A 108 11.80 -10.81 -3.61
CA PHE A 108 12.46 -11.93 -4.28
C PHE A 108 13.57 -11.45 -5.20
N ILE A 109 13.32 -10.46 -6.05
CA ILE A 109 14.36 -9.87 -6.91
C ILE A 109 15.50 -9.30 -6.07
N TYR A 110 15.18 -8.60 -4.98
CA TYR A 110 16.18 -8.06 -4.07
C TYR A 110 17.05 -9.17 -3.47
N SER A 111 16.46 -10.30 -3.06
CA SER A 111 17.22 -11.45 -2.54
C SER A 111 18.10 -12.18 -3.58
N ILE A 112 17.74 -12.09 -4.87
CA ILE A 112 18.55 -12.65 -5.96
C ILE A 112 19.75 -11.75 -6.25
N ILE A 113 19.52 -10.44 -6.31
CA ILE A 113 20.57 -9.44 -6.56
C ILE A 113 21.53 -9.37 -5.36
N ASP A 114 20.98 -9.52 -4.15
CA ASP A 114 21.69 -9.42 -2.89
C ASP A 114 21.61 -10.75 -2.15
N SER A 115 22.40 -11.71 -2.64
CA SER A 115 22.46 -13.12 -2.19
C SER A 115 22.84 -13.29 -0.71
N LYS A 116 23.19 -12.21 -0.03
CA LYS A 116 23.56 -12.16 1.38
C LYS A 116 22.38 -12.11 2.34
N SER A 117 21.14 -12.16 1.87
CA SER A 117 19.96 -12.12 2.74
C SER A 117 18.86 -13.06 2.23
N PRO A 118 18.78 -14.31 2.73
CA PRO A 118 17.68 -15.19 2.37
C PRO A 118 16.37 -14.57 2.85
N MET A 119 15.51 -14.22 1.89
CA MET A 119 14.23 -13.60 2.18
C MET A 119 13.26 -14.65 2.72
N SER A 120 12.69 -14.38 3.89
CA SER A 120 11.67 -15.25 4.47
C SER A 120 10.28 -14.92 3.90
N PHE A 121 9.44 -15.94 3.75
CA PHE A 121 8.04 -15.77 3.39
C PHE A 121 7.29 -14.82 4.33
N ALA A 122 7.68 -14.80 5.61
CA ALA A 122 7.09 -13.90 6.62
C ALA A 122 7.30 -12.42 6.28
N ILE A 123 8.42 -12.04 5.66
CA ILE A 123 8.69 -10.66 5.24
C ILE A 123 7.77 -10.27 4.07
N CYS A 124 7.59 -11.16 3.09
CA CYS A 124 6.66 -10.92 1.99
C CYS A 124 5.23 -10.74 2.50
N LEU A 125 4.79 -11.59 3.43
CA LEU A 125 3.46 -11.50 4.03
C LEU A 125 3.26 -10.18 4.77
N LEU A 126 4.28 -9.74 5.51
CA LEU A 126 4.28 -8.46 6.21
C LEU A 126 4.16 -7.29 5.22
N PHE A 127 4.87 -7.33 4.10
CA PHE A 127 4.74 -6.28 3.05
C PHE A 127 3.35 -6.28 2.41
N ILE A 128 2.79 -7.45 2.10
CA ILE A 128 1.42 -7.55 1.56
C ILE A 128 0.42 -6.92 2.53
N VAL A 129 0.48 -7.26 3.82
CA VAL A 129 -0.45 -6.75 4.82
C VAL A 129 -0.33 -5.24 4.97
N PHE A 130 0.90 -4.73 5.16
CA PHE A 130 1.09 -3.33 5.51
C PHE A 130 1.10 -2.38 4.31
N PHE A 131 1.81 -2.71 3.23
CA PHE A 131 1.86 -1.87 2.04
C PHE A 131 0.75 -2.19 1.03
N GLY A 132 0.48 -3.48 0.81
CA GLY A 132 -0.50 -3.97 -0.16
C GLY A 132 -1.95 -3.72 0.27
N VAL A 133 -2.28 -4.09 1.51
CA VAL A 133 -3.64 -4.00 2.03
C VAL A 133 -3.83 -2.72 2.83
N ILE A 134 -3.19 -2.57 3.99
CA ILE A 134 -3.48 -1.47 4.92
C ILE A 134 -3.15 -0.12 4.29
N GLY A 135 -1.93 0.09 3.79
CA GLY A 135 -1.49 1.38 3.25
C GLY A 135 -2.30 1.82 2.05
N TYR A 136 -2.41 0.95 1.05
CA TYR A 136 -3.20 1.21 -0.15
C TYR A 136 -4.69 1.45 0.17
N TYR A 137 -5.29 0.60 1.01
CA TYR A 137 -6.71 0.70 1.37
C TYR A 137 -7.00 1.97 2.17
N VAL A 138 -6.24 2.23 3.24
CA VAL A 138 -6.43 3.41 4.10
C VAL A 138 -6.27 4.69 3.29
N CYS A 139 -5.23 4.80 2.47
CA CYS A 139 -5.03 5.99 1.65
C CYS A 139 -6.13 6.14 0.59
N SER A 140 -6.57 5.04 -0.03
CA SER A 140 -7.67 5.06 -0.99
C SER A 140 -8.95 5.57 -0.32
N VAL A 141 -9.34 5.02 0.84
CA VAL A 141 -10.58 5.41 1.53
C VAL A 141 -10.53 6.85 2.04
N LEU A 142 -9.39 7.29 2.59
CA LEU A 142 -9.29 8.61 3.21
C LEU A 142 -9.18 9.74 2.17
N PHE A 143 -8.38 9.57 1.11
CA PHE A 143 -7.99 10.69 0.25
C PHE A 143 -8.60 10.68 -1.15
N THR A 144 -9.08 9.56 -1.67
CA THR A 144 -9.72 9.58 -3.00
C THR A 144 -11.10 10.22 -2.94
N PRO A 145 -11.63 10.80 -4.03
CA PRO A 145 -12.94 11.44 -4.02
C PRO A 145 -14.06 10.46 -3.62
N ALA A 146 -15.13 10.95 -2.99
CA ALA A 146 -16.21 10.11 -2.41
C ALA A 146 -16.81 9.08 -3.39
N ASN A 147 -16.83 9.38 -4.69
CA ASN A 147 -17.30 8.46 -5.72
C ASN A 147 -16.43 7.19 -5.86
N TYR A 148 -15.20 7.22 -5.34
CA TYR A 148 -14.22 6.11 -5.33
C TYR A 148 -14.01 5.51 -3.93
N LYS A 149 -14.53 6.15 -2.87
CA LYS A 149 -14.30 5.74 -1.47
C LYS A 149 -15.01 4.44 -1.07
N TYR A 150 -15.84 3.88 -1.94
CA TYR A 150 -16.71 2.79 -1.55
C TYR A 150 -16.37 1.49 -2.29
N THR A 151 -15.86 0.53 -1.52
CA THR A 151 -16.10 -0.89 -1.80
C THR A 151 -17.62 -1.15 -1.83
N PRO A 152 -18.12 -2.15 -2.57
CA PRO A 152 -19.54 -2.44 -2.70
C PRO A 152 -20.27 -2.50 -1.33
N ILE A 153 -19.63 -3.04 -0.30
CA ILE A 153 -20.19 -3.14 1.06
C ILE A 153 -20.39 -1.75 1.69
N GLY A 154 -19.42 -0.84 1.57
CA GLY A 154 -19.51 0.52 2.11
C GLY A 154 -20.55 1.38 1.37
N ALA A 155 -20.62 1.25 0.04
CA ALA A 155 -21.62 1.95 -0.78
C ALA A 155 -23.04 1.51 -0.44
N ILE A 156 -23.26 0.19 -0.30
CA ILE A 156 -24.56 -0.38 0.06
C ILE A 156 -24.96 0.07 1.46
N LYS A 157 -24.04 0.05 2.43
CA LYS A 157 -24.32 0.46 3.82
C LYS A 157 -24.71 1.93 3.92
N ILE A 158 -24.02 2.82 3.20
CA ILE A 158 -24.34 4.26 3.19
C ILE A 158 -25.62 4.56 2.40
N ARG A 159 -25.92 3.84 1.31
CA ARG A 159 -27.21 3.95 0.61
C ARG A 159 -28.37 3.50 1.50
N LYS A 160 -28.21 2.38 2.22
CA LYS A 160 -29.20 1.90 3.20
C LYS A 160 -29.44 2.93 4.30
N MET A 161 -28.37 3.54 4.85
CA MET A 161 -28.48 4.59 5.87
C MET A 161 -29.14 5.88 5.36
N LYS A 162 -29.04 6.18 4.06
CA LYS A 162 -29.63 7.38 3.45
C LYS A 162 -31.00 7.13 2.80
N GLY A 163 -31.66 6.00 3.07
CA GLY A 163 -32.99 5.70 2.53
C GLY A 163 -33.04 5.42 1.02
N GLY A 164 -31.90 5.13 0.38
CA GLY A 164 -31.85 4.83 -1.04
C GLY A 164 -32.38 3.43 -1.33
N ILE A 165 -33.52 3.35 -2.01
CA ILE A 165 -34.14 2.10 -2.49
C ILE A 165 -33.12 1.35 -3.36
N THR A 166 -32.76 0.15 -2.94
CA THR A 166 -32.07 -0.84 -3.78
C THR A 166 -33.08 -1.40 -4.78
N LYS A 167 -33.00 -0.96 -6.04
CA LYS A 167 -33.41 -1.81 -7.16
C LYS A 167 -32.21 -2.68 -7.52
#